data_AF-A0A3D0WGD7-F1
#
_entry.id   AF-A0A3D0WGD7-F1
#
_cell.length_a   1.000
_cell.length_b   1.000
_cell.length_c   1.000
_cell.angle_alpha   90.00
_cell.angle_beta   90.00
_cell.angle_gamma   90.00
#
_symmetry.space_group_name_H-M   'P 1'
#
loop_
_entity.id
_entity.type
_entity.pdbx_description
1 polymer ?
#
loop_
_entity_poly.entity_id
_entity_poly.type
_entity_poly.pdbx_seq_one_letter_code
_entity_poly.pdbx_strand_id
1 'polypeptide(L)'
;MLLRVVAFVALAYALGFALFLLGLGHPLEGKKTDAIVVPTGGAGRIDRGLALLEQGQAKRMLVTGVDPTVRPRELAAVYKTTPRRIFDCCVDLGQEAIDTRSNADETAGWVRTNRFRTVRLVTSDWHMARAKLELQNALDSETEIFGDPVRTNARFATLFSEYNKLLIRRVALIAGYRG
;
A
#
# COMPACT_ATOMS: atom_id res chain seq x y z
N MET A 1 39.88 10.48 -11.24
CA MET A 1 38.73 9.70 -11.77
C MET A 1 37.76 9.28 -10.67
N LEU A 2 38.23 8.77 -9.53
CA LEU A 2 37.39 8.34 -8.40
C LEU A 2 36.40 9.43 -7.90
N LEU A 3 36.87 10.67 -7.70
CA LEU A 3 36.00 11.78 -7.26
C LEU A 3 34.83 12.05 -8.21
N ARG A 4 35.05 11.91 -9.53
CA ARG A 4 33.99 12.10 -10.54
C ARG A 4 32.94 11.00 -10.45
N VAL A 5 33.35 9.76 -10.20
CA VAL A 5 32.44 8.62 -9.99
C VAL A 5 31.62 8.81 -8.73
N VAL A 6 32.27 9.17 -7.61
CA VAL A 6 31.58 9.43 -6.34
C VAL A 6 30.57 10.58 -6.48
N ALA A 7 30.97 11.68 -7.11
CA ALA A 7 30.07 12.81 -7.36
C ALA A 7 28.87 12.41 -8.24
N PHE A 8 29.10 11.63 -9.29
CA PHE A 8 28.04 11.14 -10.16
C PHE A 8 27.03 10.26 -9.39
N VAL A 9 27.51 9.31 -8.58
CA VAL A 9 26.65 8.45 -7.76
C VAL A 9 25.84 9.27 -6.75
N ALA A 10 26.46 10.24 -6.10
CA ALA A 10 25.78 11.14 -5.16
C ALA A 10 24.68 11.96 -5.84
N LEU A 11 24.96 12.51 -7.03
CA LEU A 11 23.96 13.25 -7.82
C LEU A 11 22.82 12.36 -8.29
N ALA A 12 23.10 11.15 -8.76
CA ALA A 12 22.08 10.19 -9.17
C ALA A 12 21.18 9.79 -7.99
N TYR A 13 21.77 9.56 -6.80
CA TYR A 13 21.01 9.28 -5.57
C TYR A 13 20.11 10.45 -5.18
N ALA A 14 20.66 11.67 -5.17
CA ALA A 14 19.91 12.88 -4.82
C ALA A 14 18.75 13.14 -5.80
N LEU A 15 18.99 12.96 -7.10
CA LEU A 15 17.94 13.06 -8.12
C LEU A 15 16.86 12.01 -7.91
N GLY A 16 17.24 10.75 -7.66
CA GLY A 16 16.27 9.68 -7.38
C GLY A 16 15.44 9.95 -6.12
N PHE A 17 16.06 10.50 -5.07
CA PHE A 17 15.34 10.90 -3.86
C PHE A 17 14.37 12.05 -4.15
N ALA A 18 14.79 13.06 -4.94
CA ALA A 18 13.91 14.13 -5.37
C ALA A 18 12.71 13.61 -6.19
N LEU A 19 12.93 12.68 -7.12
CA LEU A 19 11.86 12.05 -7.88
C LEU A 19 10.90 11.24 -6.98
N PHE A 20 11.42 10.55 -5.96
CA PHE A 20 10.60 9.88 -4.95
C PHE A 20 9.70 10.88 -4.18
N LEU A 21 10.24 12.03 -3.78
CA LEU A 21 9.46 13.08 -3.10
C LEU A 21 8.37 13.67 -4.00
N LEU A 22 8.67 13.88 -5.29
CA LEU A 22 7.66 14.31 -6.28
C LEU A 22 6.60 13.23 -6.53
N GLY A 23 6.95 11.97 -6.31
CA GLY A 23 6.09 10.79 -6.51
C GLY A 23 5.21 10.40 -5.32
N LEU A 24 5.19 11.17 -4.22
CA LEU A 24 4.32 10.89 -3.06
C LEU A 24 2.82 10.84 -3.42
N GLY A 25 2.45 11.47 -4.56
CA GLY A 25 1.15 11.34 -5.18
C GLY A 25 0.04 12.08 -4.44
N HIS A 26 -1.17 11.95 -4.98
CA HIS A 26 -2.39 12.53 -4.42
C HIS A 26 -3.49 11.49 -4.38
N PRO A 27 -4.47 11.64 -3.47
CA PRO A 27 -5.60 10.73 -3.38
C PRO A 27 -6.25 10.52 -4.74
N LEU A 28 -6.70 9.30 -4.99
CA LEU A 28 -7.37 8.97 -6.23
C LEU A 28 -8.82 9.45 -6.20
N GLU A 29 -9.23 10.19 -7.22
CA GLU A 29 -10.59 10.71 -7.36
C GLU A 29 -11.30 10.11 -8.58
N GLY A 30 -12.63 9.96 -8.49
CA GLY A 30 -13.50 9.65 -9.63
C GLY A 30 -13.36 8.26 -10.27
N LYS A 31 -12.47 7.39 -9.78
CA LYS A 31 -12.32 6.02 -10.28
C LYS A 31 -13.15 5.05 -9.43
N LYS A 32 -13.70 3.98 -10.00
CA LYS A 32 -14.19 2.83 -9.23
C LYS A 32 -13.24 1.65 -9.45
N THR A 33 -13.03 0.84 -8.42
CA THR A 33 -12.23 -0.40 -8.49
C THR A 33 -13.05 -1.57 -7.98
N ASP A 34 -12.60 -2.81 -8.20
CA ASP A 34 -13.26 -3.98 -7.64
C ASP A 34 -12.97 -4.09 -6.15
N ALA A 35 -11.72 -3.82 -5.77
CA ALA A 35 -11.22 -3.96 -4.41
C ALA A 35 -10.52 -2.70 -3.90
N ILE A 36 -10.55 -2.55 -2.58
CA ILE A 36 -9.68 -1.66 -1.80
C ILE A 36 -8.74 -2.53 -0.96
N VAL A 37 -7.47 -2.17 -0.88
CA VAL A 37 -6.48 -2.84 -0.03
C VAL A 37 -5.85 -1.81 0.87
N VAL A 38 -5.87 -2.08 2.17
CA VAL A 38 -5.40 -1.18 3.22
C VAL A 38 -4.38 -1.91 4.11
N PRO A 39 -3.07 -1.72 3.87
CA PRO A 39 -2.06 -2.20 4.80
C PRO A 39 -2.08 -1.41 6.11
N THR A 40 -2.04 -2.12 7.24
CA THR A 40 -1.97 -1.53 8.58
C THR A 40 -0.67 -0.74 8.83
N GLY A 41 -0.53 -0.17 10.02
CA GLY A 41 0.70 0.53 10.45
C GLY A 41 0.77 2.02 10.10
N GLY A 42 -0.32 2.64 9.65
CA GLY A 42 -0.40 4.09 9.46
C GLY A 42 -1.80 4.65 9.71
N ALA A 43 -1.87 5.83 10.32
CA ALA A 43 -3.12 6.51 10.64
C ALA A 43 -3.89 6.93 9.37
N GLY A 44 -5.21 6.96 9.45
CA GLY A 44 -6.11 7.45 8.39
C GLY A 44 -6.30 6.51 7.19
N ARG A 45 -5.53 5.42 7.08
CA ARG A 45 -5.62 4.47 5.96
C ARG A 45 -6.95 3.71 5.96
N ILE A 46 -7.34 3.18 7.12
CA ILE A 46 -8.60 2.45 7.28
C ILE A 46 -9.78 3.40 7.13
N ASP A 47 -9.72 4.60 7.74
CA ASP A 47 -10.75 5.64 7.58
C ASP A 47 -11.02 5.96 6.10
N ARG A 48 -9.94 6.17 5.32
CA ARG A 48 -10.03 6.41 3.87
C ARG A 48 -10.66 5.22 3.15
N GLY A 49 -10.23 4.00 3.46
CA GLY A 49 -10.78 2.78 2.84
C GLY A 49 -12.28 2.60 3.12
N LEU A 50 -12.70 2.80 4.38
CA LEU A 50 -14.10 2.72 4.78
C LEU A 50 -14.96 3.79 4.10
N ALA A 51 -14.49 5.04 4.04
CA ALA A 51 -15.20 6.11 3.36
C ALA A 51 -15.42 5.81 1.86
N LEU A 52 -14.42 5.23 1.20
CA LEU A 52 -14.51 4.82 -0.21
C LEU A 52 -15.49 3.66 -0.40
N LEU A 53 -15.50 2.71 0.54
CA LEU A 53 -16.41 1.56 0.51
C LEU A 53 -17.86 2.00 0.73
N GLU A 54 -18.10 2.92 1.68
CA GLU A 54 -19.43 3.53 1.91
C GLU A 54 -19.94 4.31 0.68
N GLN A 55 -19.04 4.96 -0.05
CA GLN A 55 -19.36 5.65 -1.30
C GLN A 55 -19.56 4.69 -2.49
N GLY A 56 -19.44 3.38 -2.28
CA GLY A 56 -19.58 2.38 -3.35
C GLY A 56 -18.50 2.51 -4.44
N GLN A 57 -17.29 2.97 -4.06
CA GLN A 57 -16.15 3.04 -4.98
C GLN A 57 -15.43 1.71 -5.15
N ALA A 58 -15.73 0.72 -4.32
CA ALA A 58 -15.32 -0.67 -4.49
C ALA A 58 -16.35 -1.66 -3.93
N LYS A 59 -16.18 -2.95 -4.26
CA LYS A 59 -17.07 -4.03 -3.83
C LYS A 59 -16.67 -4.59 -2.47
N ARG A 60 -15.37 -4.75 -2.23
CA ARG A 60 -14.80 -5.24 -0.97
C ARG A 60 -13.53 -4.49 -0.60
N MET A 61 -13.19 -4.52 0.69
CA MET A 61 -11.96 -3.99 1.24
C MET A 61 -11.22 -5.07 2.01
N LEU A 62 -9.92 -5.25 1.74
CA LEU A 62 -9.01 -6.02 2.59
C LEU A 62 -8.24 -5.07 3.49
N VAL A 63 -8.25 -5.33 4.80
CA VAL A 63 -7.27 -4.76 5.74
C VAL A 63 -6.20 -5.83 5.98
N THR A 64 -4.99 -5.62 5.47
CA THR A 64 -3.89 -6.61 5.50
C THR A 64 -2.88 -6.27 6.59
N GLY A 65 -2.33 -7.31 7.24
CA GLY A 65 -1.41 -7.17 8.37
C GLY A 65 -2.10 -6.75 9.67
N VAL A 66 -3.33 -7.24 9.88
CA VAL A 66 -4.10 -7.02 11.10
C VAL A 66 -3.61 -7.95 12.20
N ASP A 67 -3.63 -7.49 13.46
CA ASP A 67 -3.29 -8.36 14.60
C ASP A 67 -4.19 -9.62 14.61
N PRO A 68 -3.65 -10.83 14.82
CA PRO A 68 -4.41 -12.08 14.77
C PRO A 68 -5.62 -12.13 15.73
N THR A 69 -5.58 -11.37 16.81
CA THR A 69 -6.67 -11.29 17.79
C THR A 69 -7.84 -10.44 17.31
N VAL A 70 -7.61 -9.50 16.40
CA VAL A 70 -8.61 -8.52 15.97
C VAL A 70 -9.67 -9.18 15.09
N ARG A 71 -10.94 -9.01 15.48
CA ARG A 71 -12.13 -9.47 14.75
C ARG A 71 -12.87 -8.31 14.07
N PRO A 72 -13.68 -8.57 13.03
CA PRO A 72 -14.45 -7.52 12.35
C PRO A 72 -15.33 -6.69 13.29
N ARG A 73 -15.92 -7.34 14.31
CA ARG A 73 -16.75 -6.67 15.32
C ARG A 73 -15.97 -5.71 16.20
N GLU A 74 -14.70 -6.00 16.47
CA GLU A 74 -13.81 -5.16 17.28
C GLU A 74 -13.34 -3.96 16.46
N LEU A 75 -12.99 -4.19 15.18
CA LEU A 75 -12.70 -3.10 14.25
C LEU A 75 -13.90 -2.15 14.11
N ALA A 76 -15.11 -2.69 13.97
CA ALA A 76 -16.35 -1.90 13.91
C ALA A 76 -16.62 -1.10 15.20
N ALA A 77 -16.13 -1.55 16.36
CA ALA A 77 -16.27 -0.81 17.62
C ALA A 77 -15.37 0.43 17.69
N VAL A 78 -14.25 0.43 16.97
CA VAL A 78 -13.34 1.56 16.83
C VAL A 78 -13.92 2.59 15.84
N TYR A 79 -14.42 2.12 14.69
CA TYR A 79 -14.92 2.97 13.60
C TYR A 79 -16.44 3.18 13.67
N LYS A 80 -16.90 3.84 14.74
CA LYS A 80 -18.34 3.98 15.08
C LYS A 80 -19.17 4.75 14.05
N THR A 81 -18.54 5.57 13.21
CA THR A 81 -19.21 6.34 12.15
C THR A 81 -19.60 5.47 10.97
N THR A 82 -18.95 4.32 10.79
CA THR A 82 -19.23 3.38 9.71
C THR A 82 -20.29 2.35 10.13
N PRO A 83 -21.35 2.13 9.33
CA PRO A 83 -22.38 1.14 9.66
C PRO A 83 -21.81 -0.27 9.81
N ARG A 84 -22.17 -1.00 10.87
CA ARG A 84 -21.72 -2.38 11.14
C ARG A 84 -21.88 -3.33 9.94
N ARG A 85 -22.95 -3.18 9.17
CA ARG A 85 -23.21 -3.97 7.95
C ARG A 85 -22.07 -3.91 6.92
N ILE A 86 -21.32 -2.81 6.85
CA ILE A 86 -20.18 -2.64 5.93
C ILE A 86 -19.06 -3.62 6.33
N PHE A 87 -18.78 -3.72 7.62
CA PHE A 87 -17.79 -4.65 8.14
C PHE A 87 -18.21 -6.11 7.91
N ASP A 88 -19.48 -6.44 8.12
CA ASP A 88 -19.98 -7.81 7.97
C ASP A 88 -20.05 -8.27 6.50
N CYS A 89 -20.37 -7.36 5.57
CA CYS A 89 -20.55 -7.74 4.15
C CYS A 89 -19.26 -7.70 3.34
N CYS A 90 -18.40 -6.73 3.64
CA CYS A 90 -17.56 -6.12 2.61
C CYS A 90 -16.13 -5.80 3.10
N VAL A 91 -15.81 -6.06 4.38
CA VAL A 91 -14.46 -5.91 4.92
C VAL A 91 -13.91 -7.28 5.29
N ASP A 92 -12.79 -7.62 4.68
CA ASP A 92 -12.00 -8.81 4.99
C ASP A 92 -10.77 -8.39 5.81
N LEU A 93 -10.39 -9.20 6.80
CA LEU A 93 -9.20 -8.99 7.62
C LEU A 93 -8.16 -10.05 7.29
N GLY A 94 -7.01 -9.61 6.81
CA GLY A 94 -5.82 -10.43 6.61
C GLY A 94 -4.90 -10.36 7.82
N GLN A 95 -4.53 -11.52 8.37
CA GLN A 95 -3.79 -11.67 9.62
C GLN A 95 -2.43 -12.36 9.44
N GLU A 96 -2.07 -12.75 8.21
CA GLU A 96 -0.84 -13.50 7.93
C GLU A 96 0.37 -12.58 7.70
N ALA A 97 0.12 -11.34 7.26
CA ALA A 97 1.17 -10.41 6.89
C ALA A 97 1.86 -9.74 8.09
N ILE A 98 3.20 -9.69 8.07
CA ILE A 98 4.04 -9.06 9.11
C ILE A 98 4.96 -7.95 8.57
N ASP A 99 5.06 -7.83 7.24
CA ASP A 99 5.88 -6.83 6.56
C ASP A 99 5.28 -6.46 5.20
N THR A 100 5.89 -5.50 4.49
CA THR A 100 5.34 -4.99 3.22
C THR A 100 5.28 -6.07 2.13
N ARG A 101 6.18 -7.05 2.15
CA ARG A 101 6.18 -8.15 1.19
C ARG A 101 5.03 -9.12 1.46
N SER A 102 4.91 -9.61 2.68
CA SER A 102 3.84 -10.51 3.09
C SER A 102 2.45 -9.86 2.99
N ASN A 103 2.34 -8.54 3.17
CA ASN A 103 1.11 -7.80 2.84
C ASN A 103 0.74 -7.94 1.36
N ALA A 104 1.72 -7.87 0.46
CA ALA A 104 1.49 -8.02 -0.98
C ALA A 104 1.13 -9.48 -1.34
N ASP A 105 1.81 -10.46 -0.75
CA ASP A 105 1.53 -11.89 -0.97
C ASP A 105 0.12 -12.28 -0.48
N GLU A 106 -0.27 -11.83 0.71
CA GLU A 106 -1.62 -12.02 1.27
C GLU A 106 -2.67 -11.34 0.37
N THR A 107 -2.42 -10.09 -0.03
CA THR A 107 -3.29 -9.36 -0.94
C THR A 107 -3.46 -10.10 -2.27
N ALA A 108 -2.38 -10.63 -2.84
CA ALA A 108 -2.43 -11.35 -4.10
C ALA A 108 -3.27 -12.64 -4.00
N GLY A 109 -3.14 -13.39 -2.91
CA GLY A 109 -4.01 -14.53 -2.62
C GLY A 109 -5.48 -14.15 -2.54
N TRP A 110 -5.79 -13.08 -1.82
CA TRP A 110 -7.16 -12.58 -1.67
C TRP A 110 -7.75 -12.07 -2.99
N VAL A 111 -6.98 -11.33 -3.79
CA VAL A 111 -7.39 -10.84 -5.13
C VAL A 111 -7.70 -12.00 -6.07
N ARG A 112 -6.83 -13.02 -6.12
CA ARG A 112 -7.03 -14.21 -6.96
C ARG A 112 -8.28 -15.00 -6.55
N THR A 113 -8.47 -15.20 -5.25
CA THR A 113 -9.63 -15.91 -4.70
C THR A 113 -10.95 -15.25 -5.08
N ASN A 114 -10.99 -13.92 -5.04
CA ASN A 114 -12.17 -13.13 -5.37
C ASN A 114 -12.28 -12.74 -6.85
N ARG A 115 -11.27 -13.08 -7.68
CA ARG A 115 -11.20 -12.78 -9.12
C ARG A 115 -11.34 -11.28 -9.43
N PHE A 116 -10.74 -10.43 -8.61
CA PHE A 116 -10.74 -8.98 -8.84
C PHE A 116 -9.74 -8.60 -9.94
N ARG A 117 -10.08 -7.60 -10.76
CA ARG A 117 -9.22 -7.11 -11.85
C ARG A 117 -8.64 -5.74 -11.58
N THR A 118 -9.24 -4.98 -10.67
CA THR A 118 -8.76 -3.65 -10.29
C THR A 118 -8.64 -3.51 -8.78
N VAL A 119 -7.47 -3.10 -8.32
CA VAL A 119 -7.15 -2.92 -6.90
C VAL A 119 -6.83 -1.46 -6.65
N ARG A 120 -7.52 -0.86 -5.67
CA ARG A 120 -7.14 0.42 -5.09
C ARG A 120 -6.30 0.20 -3.85
N LEU A 121 -5.02 0.53 -3.94
CA LEU A 121 -4.10 0.49 -2.80
C LEU A 121 -4.20 1.79 -2.01
N VAL A 122 -4.73 1.73 -0.79
CA VAL A 122 -4.82 2.85 0.14
C VAL A 122 -3.71 2.70 1.18
N THR A 123 -2.70 3.57 1.14
CA THR A 123 -1.62 3.59 2.12
C THR A 123 -1.09 5.00 2.32
N SER A 124 -0.16 5.22 3.25
CA SER A 124 0.45 6.53 3.43
C SER A 124 1.23 6.95 2.18
N ASP A 125 1.21 8.24 1.86
CA ASP A 125 1.94 8.84 0.74
C ASP A 125 3.42 8.41 0.66
N TRP A 126 4.17 8.48 1.76
CA TRP A 126 5.57 8.05 1.83
C TRP A 126 5.78 6.56 1.61
N HIS A 127 4.75 5.74 1.83
CA HIS A 127 4.82 4.28 1.70
C HIS A 127 4.39 3.79 0.31
N MET A 128 3.63 4.61 -0.42
CA MET A 128 2.92 4.23 -1.64
C MET A 128 3.82 3.57 -2.68
N ALA A 129 4.99 4.17 -2.95
CA ALA A 129 5.91 3.67 -3.97
C ALA A 129 6.40 2.24 -3.67
N ARG A 130 6.69 1.93 -2.40
CA ARG A 130 7.20 0.62 -1.98
C ARG A 130 6.08 -0.42 -1.89
N ALA A 131 4.96 -0.06 -1.28
CA ALA A 131 3.78 -0.94 -1.23
C ALA A 131 3.29 -1.31 -2.63
N LYS A 132 3.22 -0.34 -3.55
CA LYS A 132 2.82 -0.59 -4.94
C LYS A 132 3.82 -1.49 -5.66
N LEU A 133 5.13 -1.31 -5.46
CA LEU A 133 6.17 -2.16 -6.05
C LEU A 133 6.01 -3.63 -5.64
N GLU A 134 5.84 -3.89 -4.33
CA GLU A 134 5.65 -5.26 -3.84
C GLU A 134 4.35 -5.86 -4.38
N LEU A 135 3.27 -5.07 -4.36
CA LEU A 135 1.97 -5.53 -4.85
C LEU A 135 2.00 -5.84 -6.35
N GLN A 136 2.71 -5.04 -7.15
CA GLN A 136 2.96 -5.31 -8.57
C GLN A 136 3.76 -6.58 -8.81
N ASN A 137 4.68 -6.92 -7.90
CA ASN A 137 5.48 -8.14 -8.00
C ASN A 137 4.70 -9.39 -7.56
N ALA A 138 3.78 -9.25 -6.62
CA ALA A 138 2.96 -10.35 -6.10
C ALA A 138 1.72 -10.65 -6.96
N LEU A 139 1.17 -9.64 -7.65
CA LEU A 139 -0.01 -9.79 -8.52
C LEU A 139 0.36 -10.20 -9.95
N ASP A 140 -0.56 -10.93 -10.58
CA ASP A 140 -0.48 -11.26 -11.99
C ASP A 140 -0.70 -10.01 -12.87
N SER A 141 -0.15 -10.01 -14.09
CA SER A 141 -0.20 -8.87 -15.03
C SER A 141 -1.62 -8.46 -15.47
N GLU A 142 -2.64 -9.25 -15.18
CA GLU A 142 -4.04 -8.94 -15.50
C GLU A 142 -4.72 -8.01 -14.48
N THR A 143 -4.12 -7.80 -13.31
CA THR A 143 -4.70 -6.94 -12.27
C THR A 143 -4.10 -5.54 -12.33
N GLU A 144 -4.95 -4.53 -12.52
CA GLU A 144 -4.54 -3.13 -12.53
C GLU A 144 -4.53 -2.54 -11.11
N ILE A 145 -3.43 -1.87 -10.74
CA ILE A 145 -3.24 -1.28 -9.41
C ILE A 145 -3.28 0.24 -9.48
N PHE A 146 -4.28 0.81 -8.81
CA PHE A 146 -4.43 2.24 -8.60
C PHE A 146 -3.99 2.63 -7.20
N GLY A 147 -3.06 3.58 -7.09
CA GLY A 147 -2.63 4.11 -5.79
C GLY A 147 -3.58 5.22 -5.33
N ASP A 148 -3.97 5.20 -4.05
CA ASP A 148 -4.75 6.24 -3.38
C ASP A 148 -4.03 6.64 -2.07
N PRO A 149 -2.98 7.48 -2.16
CA PRO A 149 -2.15 7.81 -1.02
C PRO A 149 -2.90 8.73 -0.03
N VAL A 150 -2.87 8.33 1.24
CA VAL A 150 -3.30 9.17 2.36
C VAL A 150 -2.17 10.14 2.69
N ARG A 151 -2.45 11.43 2.55
CA ARG A 151 -1.48 12.50 2.88
C ARG A 151 -1.09 12.45 4.34
N THR A 152 0.21 12.57 4.61
CA THR A 152 0.75 12.60 5.97
C THR A 152 1.79 13.70 6.14
N ASN A 153 2.11 14.05 7.38
CA ASN A 153 3.22 14.95 7.72
C ASN A 153 4.45 14.11 8.10
N ALA A 154 4.98 13.35 7.14
CA ALA A 154 6.12 12.47 7.38
C ALA A 154 7.39 13.27 7.72
N ARG A 155 8.15 12.80 8.72
CA ARG A 155 9.46 13.37 9.04
C ARG A 155 10.46 13.02 7.94
N PHE A 156 11.48 13.85 7.75
CA PHE A 156 12.57 13.58 6.80
C PHE A 156 13.19 12.18 7.00
N ALA A 157 13.43 11.78 8.25
CA ALA A 157 13.98 10.46 8.56
C ALA A 157 13.09 9.30 8.05
N THR A 158 11.76 9.46 8.09
CA THR A 158 10.81 8.48 7.54
C THR A 158 10.92 8.41 6.03
N LEU A 159 10.90 9.56 5.35
CA LEU A 159 11.03 9.65 3.89
C LEU A 159 12.36 9.05 3.42
N PHE A 160 13.45 9.40 4.09
CA PHE A 160 14.78 8.90 3.80
C PHE A 160 14.86 7.38 4.01
N SER A 161 14.39 6.88 5.15
CA SER A 161 14.37 5.44 5.44
C SER A 161 13.58 4.66 4.39
N GLU A 162 12.40 5.15 4.01
CA GLU A 162 11.53 4.50 3.05
C GLU A 162 12.08 4.52 1.63
N TYR A 163 12.74 5.61 1.22
CA TYR A 163 13.45 5.65 -0.05
C TYR A 163 14.58 4.61 -0.09
N ASN A 164 15.37 4.47 0.98
CA ASN A 164 16.43 3.46 1.02
C ASN A 164 15.85 2.03 0.98
N LYS A 165 14.76 1.75 1.70
CA LYS A 165 14.06 0.46 1.62
C LYS A 165 13.54 0.19 0.20
N LEU A 166 13.00 1.21 -0.46
CA LEU A 166 12.54 1.10 -1.85
C LEU A 166 13.69 0.76 -2.80
N LEU A 167 14.84 1.43 -2.67
CA LEU A 167 16.02 1.15 -3.50
C LEU A 167 16.53 -0.27 -3.28
N ILE A 168 16.69 -0.69 -2.02
CA ILE A 168 17.12 -2.05 -1.67
C ILE A 168 16.17 -3.07 -2.32
N ARG A 169 14.85 -2.84 -2.20
CA ARG A 169 13.88 -3.76 -2.80
C ARG A 169 13.94 -3.78 -4.31
N ARG A 170 14.06 -2.63 -4.99
CA ARG A 170 14.20 -2.58 -6.45
C ARG A 170 15.42 -3.35 -6.92
N VAL A 171 16.56 -3.19 -6.25
CA VAL A 171 17.79 -3.93 -6.57
C VAL A 171 17.60 -5.43 -6.35
N ALA A 172 16.99 -5.83 -5.22
CA ALA A 172 16.72 -7.23 -4.92
C ALA A 172 15.85 -7.89 -6.02
N LEU A 173 14.77 -7.22 -6.44
CA LEU A 173 13.88 -7.73 -7.50
C LEU A 173 14.59 -7.82 -8.86
N ILE A 174 15.41 -6.83 -9.23
CA ILE A 174 16.21 -6.85 -10.47
C ILE A 174 17.21 -8.01 -10.45
N ALA A 175 17.81 -8.29 -9.29
CA ALA A 175 18.73 -9.41 -9.09
C ALA A 175 18.01 -10.78 -8.98
N GLY A 176 16.69 -10.83 -9.11
CA GLY A 176 15.90 -12.06 -9.06
C GLY A 176 15.51 -12.53 -7.65
N TYR A 177 15.85 -11.78 -6.61
CA TYR A 177 15.42 -12.08 -5.24
C TYR A 177 13.96 -11.65 -5.05
N ARG A 178 13.06 -12.63 -5.11
CA ARG A 178 11.62 -12.44 -4.86
C ARG A 178 11.19 -12.71 -3.42
N GLY A 179 12.06 -13.38 -2.65
CA GLY A 179 11.90 -13.63 -1.21
C GLY A 179 11.92 -12.37 -0.37
#